data_AF-A0A6L3AJ85-F1
#
_entry.id   AF-A0A6L3AJ85-F1
#
_cell.length_a   1.000
_cell.length_b   1.000
_cell.length_c   1.000
_cell.angle_alpha   90.00
_cell.angle_beta   90.00
_cell.angle_gamma   90.00
#
_symmetry.space_group_name_H-M   'P 1'
#
loop_
_entity.id
_entity.type
_entity.pdbx_description
1 polymer ?
#
loop_
_entity_poly.entity_id
_entity_poly.type
_entity_poly.pdbx_seq_one_letter_code
_entity_poly.pdbx_strand_id
1 'polypeptide(L)'
;MCGYYGIADKGNYTDIIELLLREETQNINRILPDNVFPKRTISSQQNSYPGLQSSVPPVLFKNVENLGQYGCFVAIDFETADYGRDSACSIALVKVLGDQIIDRAQFLIRPPRRTFEFTYLHGISWKHVANEPKFHELWPQIHKKFEGAEFIAAHNASFDQSVLMACCQNADVSPPTLPFQCTVRLARKTWKLRRANLPTVCTFLGIPLKHHDAASDAEACAKIVIAARQNG
;
A
#
# COMPACT_ATOMS: atom_id res chain seq x y z
N MET A 1 26.72 -32.40 -2.25
CA MET A 1 25.49 -32.73 -3.00
C MET A 1 24.62 -31.49 -3.02
N CYS A 2 24.41 -30.93 -4.21
CA CYS A 2 23.54 -29.78 -4.44
C CYS A 2 22.10 -30.32 -4.61
N GLY A 3 21.15 -29.80 -3.83
CA GLY A 3 19.73 -30.16 -3.90
C GLY A 3 18.89 -28.92 -4.19
N TYR A 4 18.43 -28.82 -5.44
CA TYR A 4 17.38 -27.92 -5.90
C TYR A 4 16.01 -28.51 -5.52
N TYR A 5 15.17 -27.77 -4.77
CA TYR A 5 13.69 -27.86 -4.67
C TYR A 5 13.27 -26.72 -3.70
N GLY A 6 12.29 -25.85 -3.93
CA GLY A 6 11.28 -25.75 -4.97
C GLY A 6 10.83 -24.30 -5.14
N ILE A 7 10.18 -24.06 -6.26
CA ILE A 7 9.57 -22.80 -6.68
C ILE A 7 8.55 -22.38 -5.60
N ALA A 8 8.71 -21.19 -5.04
CA ALA A 8 7.72 -20.60 -4.14
C ALA A 8 6.39 -20.47 -4.89
N ASP A 9 5.35 -21.07 -4.34
CA ASP A 9 3.99 -21.01 -4.86
C ASP A 9 3.60 -19.55 -5.12
N LYS A 10 3.17 -19.29 -6.36
CA LYS A 10 2.56 -18.01 -6.73
C LYS A 10 1.29 -17.87 -5.88
N GLY A 11 1.33 -17.01 -4.87
CA GLY A 11 0.19 -16.71 -4.01
C GLY A 11 -1.06 -16.46 -4.87
N ASN A 12 -2.17 -17.06 -4.48
CA ASN A 12 -3.40 -17.12 -5.26
C ASN A 12 -4.04 -15.73 -5.38
N TYR A 13 -3.57 -14.93 -6.35
CA TYR A 13 -4.08 -13.59 -6.66
C TYR A 13 -5.58 -13.57 -7.03
N THR A 14 -6.16 -14.73 -7.30
CA THR A 14 -7.55 -14.95 -7.67
C THR A 14 -8.53 -14.37 -6.65
N ASP A 15 -8.30 -14.57 -5.35
CA ASP A 15 -9.23 -14.11 -4.30
C ASP A 15 -9.25 -12.57 -4.19
N ILE A 16 -8.10 -11.93 -4.41
CA ILE A 16 -7.97 -10.46 -4.39
C ILE A 16 -8.57 -9.85 -5.66
N ILE A 17 -8.35 -10.49 -6.81
CA ILE A 17 -8.96 -10.09 -8.08
C ILE A 17 -10.48 -10.18 -7.98
N GLU A 18 -11.03 -11.26 -7.41
CA GLU A 18 -12.47 -11.38 -7.19
C GLU A 18 -13.03 -10.30 -6.26
N LEU A 19 -12.31 -9.93 -5.20
CA LEU A 19 -12.73 -8.85 -4.30
C LEU A 19 -12.77 -7.49 -5.00
N LEU A 20 -11.75 -7.16 -5.79
CA LEU A 20 -11.69 -5.91 -6.57
C LEU A 20 -12.82 -5.84 -7.60
N LEU A 21 -13.09 -6.94 -8.31
CA LEU A 21 -14.19 -7.03 -9.26
C LEU A 21 -15.56 -6.87 -8.57
N ARG A 22 -15.73 -7.38 -7.35
CA ARG A 22 -16.98 -7.25 -6.57
C ARG A 22 -17.21 -5.81 -6.09
N GLU A 23 -16.19 -5.14 -5.57
CA GLU A 23 -16.32 -3.74 -5.12
C GLU A 23 -16.63 -2.78 -6.27
N GLU A 24 -16.02 -2.97 -7.44
CA GLU A 24 -16.35 -2.18 -8.63
C GLU A 24 -17.76 -2.45 -9.15
N THR A 25 -18.20 -3.72 -9.17
CA THR A 25 -19.58 -4.05 -9.58
C THR A 25 -20.60 -3.34 -8.68
N GLN A 26 -20.33 -3.27 -7.38
CA GLN A 26 -21.18 -2.53 -6.44
C GLN A 26 -21.12 -1.01 -6.66
N ASN A 27 -19.96 -0.46 -7.04
CA ASN A 27 -19.81 0.97 -7.32
C ASN A 27 -20.47 1.38 -8.64
N ILE A 28 -20.36 0.55 -9.68
CA ILE A 28 -21.02 0.75 -10.99
C ILE A 28 -22.55 0.68 -10.82
N ASN A 29 -23.06 -0.30 -10.06
CA ASN A 29 -24.50 -0.43 -9.78
C ASN A 29 -25.05 0.71 -8.90
N ARG A 30 -24.20 1.44 -8.16
CA ARG A 30 -24.60 2.66 -7.43
C ARG A 30 -24.70 3.89 -8.32
N ILE A 31 -23.95 3.93 -9.42
CA ILE A 31 -23.89 5.09 -10.33
C ILE A 31 -24.97 5.00 -11.42
N LEU A 32 -25.45 3.79 -11.76
CA LEU A 32 -26.50 3.57 -12.75
C LEU A 32 -27.72 2.90 -12.09
N PRO A 33 -28.88 3.57 -11.94
CA PRO A 33 -30.08 2.93 -11.45
C PRO A 33 -30.59 1.88 -12.46
N ASP A 34 -31.26 0.83 -11.95
CA ASP A 34 -31.65 -0.45 -12.60
C ASP A 34 -32.41 -0.36 -13.95
N ASN A 35 -32.69 0.82 -14.49
CA ASN A 35 -33.54 1.05 -15.66
C ASN A 35 -32.82 1.48 -16.94
N VAL A 36 -31.48 1.44 -17.02
CA VAL A 36 -30.74 1.92 -18.20
C VAL A 36 -30.59 0.87 -19.32
N PHE A 37 -30.85 -0.42 -19.07
CA PHE A 37 -30.87 -1.44 -20.12
C PHE A 37 -32.28 -2.00 -20.34
N PRO A 38 -32.91 -1.81 -21.52
CA PRO A 38 -34.07 -2.61 -21.86
C PRO A 38 -33.63 -4.07 -22.00
N LYS A 39 -34.25 -4.97 -21.23
CA LYS A 39 -34.08 -6.41 -21.40
C LYS A 39 -34.51 -6.77 -22.83
N ARG A 40 -33.56 -7.05 -23.74
CA ARG A 40 -33.85 -7.83 -24.94
C ARG A 40 -32.66 -8.55 -25.55
N THR A 41 -33.02 -9.71 -26.07
CA THR A 41 -32.26 -10.80 -26.68
C THR A 41 -31.49 -10.41 -27.95
N ILE A 42 -30.38 -11.12 -28.16
CA ILE A 42 -29.34 -11.07 -29.20
C ILE A 42 -29.83 -10.77 -30.64
N SER A 43 -29.13 -9.87 -31.35
CA SER A 43 -28.88 -9.97 -32.80
C SER A 43 -27.75 -9.01 -33.25
N SER A 44 -26.87 -9.52 -34.10
CA SER A 44 -25.73 -8.86 -34.74
C SER A 44 -26.12 -7.76 -35.71
N GLN A 45 -25.67 -6.52 -35.50
CA GLN A 45 -25.33 -5.56 -36.56
C GLN A 45 -24.65 -4.29 -35.98
N GLN A 46 -23.54 -3.89 -36.60
CA GLN A 46 -22.89 -2.59 -36.38
C GLN A 46 -23.80 -1.46 -36.87
N ASN A 47 -24.01 -0.43 -36.05
CA ASN A 47 -24.28 0.92 -36.52
C ASN A 47 -23.92 1.98 -35.46
N SER A 48 -23.31 3.05 -35.95
CA SER A 48 -22.78 4.23 -35.26
C SER A 48 -23.88 5.21 -34.85
N TYR A 49 -23.70 5.89 -33.70
CA TYR A 49 -24.45 7.09 -33.29
C TYR A 49 -23.48 8.24 -32.97
N PRO A 50 -23.76 9.48 -33.44
CA PRO A 50 -22.95 10.66 -33.16
C PRO A 50 -23.44 11.41 -31.91
N GLY A 51 -22.51 11.96 -31.13
CA GLY A 51 -22.76 13.13 -30.27
C GLY A 51 -23.23 12.89 -28.84
N LEU A 52 -22.30 12.59 -27.94
CA LEU A 52 -22.31 13.12 -26.56
C LEU A 52 -20.86 13.13 -26.04
N GLN A 53 -20.18 14.29 -26.07
CA GLN A 53 -18.87 14.46 -25.47
C GLN A 53 -19.03 14.67 -23.95
N SER A 54 -18.83 13.61 -23.17
CA SER A 54 -18.34 13.72 -21.79
C SER A 54 -17.01 12.98 -21.70
N SER A 55 -15.92 13.74 -21.64
CA SER A 55 -14.54 13.26 -21.75
C SER A 55 -13.98 12.68 -20.44
N VAL A 56 -14.68 11.73 -19.83
CA VAL A 56 -14.05 10.86 -18.82
C VAL A 56 -13.77 9.54 -19.52
N PRO A 57 -12.50 9.23 -19.86
CA PRO A 57 -12.21 7.93 -20.43
C PRO A 57 -12.61 6.86 -19.40
N PRO A 58 -13.41 5.85 -19.77
CA PRO A 58 -13.55 4.68 -18.93
C PRO A 58 -12.14 4.10 -18.84
N VAL A 59 -11.61 3.97 -17.61
CA VAL A 59 -10.40 3.18 -17.36
C VAL A 59 -10.82 1.74 -17.62
N LEU A 60 -10.83 1.40 -18.90
CA LEU A 60 -11.18 0.09 -19.41
C LEU A 60 -10.06 -0.83 -18.91
N PHE A 61 -10.36 -1.69 -17.93
CA PHE A 61 -9.49 -2.79 -17.54
C PHE A 61 -9.30 -3.71 -18.74
N LYS A 62 -8.38 -3.33 -19.63
CA LYS A 62 -7.84 -4.23 -20.62
C LYS A 62 -6.91 -5.17 -19.86
N ASN A 63 -7.46 -6.34 -19.56
CA ASN A 63 -6.79 -7.57 -19.14
C ASN A 63 -6.41 -7.65 -17.66
N VAL A 64 -7.34 -8.14 -16.85
CA VAL A 64 -7.10 -8.66 -15.49
C VAL A 64 -5.97 -9.72 -15.48
N GLU A 65 -5.77 -10.41 -16.61
CA GLU A 65 -4.66 -11.35 -16.83
C GLU A 65 -3.25 -10.72 -16.76
N ASN A 66 -3.14 -9.39 -16.94
CA ASN A 66 -1.86 -8.67 -16.85
C ASN A 66 -1.56 -8.09 -15.46
N LEU A 67 -2.53 -8.05 -14.52
CA LEU A 67 -2.27 -7.52 -13.16
C LEU A 67 -1.24 -8.38 -12.42
N GLY A 68 -1.25 -9.70 -12.66
CA GLY A 68 -0.27 -10.64 -12.14
C GLY A 68 1.15 -10.48 -12.74
N GLN A 69 1.32 -9.72 -13.83
CA GLN A 69 2.63 -9.50 -14.47
C GLN A 69 3.45 -8.39 -13.77
N TYR A 70 2.80 -7.50 -13.01
CA TYR A 70 3.43 -6.31 -12.42
C TYR A 70 3.72 -6.43 -10.91
N GLY A 71 3.40 -7.59 -10.31
CA GLY A 71 3.73 -7.96 -8.94
C GLY A 71 2.99 -7.16 -7.85
N CYS A 72 2.93 -7.74 -6.65
CA CYS A 72 2.26 -7.13 -5.49
C CYS A 72 3.29 -6.64 -4.47
N PHE A 73 3.05 -5.50 -3.83
CA PHE A 73 3.88 -5.00 -2.73
C PHE A 73 3.05 -4.26 -1.68
N VAL A 74 3.65 -4.04 -0.51
CA VAL A 74 3.05 -3.21 0.54
C VAL A 74 4.01 -2.07 0.86
N ALA A 75 3.56 -0.83 0.73
CA ALA A 75 4.26 0.31 1.30
C ALA A 75 3.88 0.47 2.77
N ILE A 76 4.85 0.73 3.63
CA ILE A 76 4.63 1.00 5.05
C ILE A 76 5.28 2.30 5.48
N ASP A 77 4.77 2.84 6.58
CA ASP A 77 5.38 3.95 7.32
C ASP A 77 5.03 3.81 8.81
N PHE A 78 6.04 3.91 9.67
CA PHE A 78 5.89 3.90 11.13
C PHE A 78 6.09 5.27 11.75
N GLU A 79 5.25 5.58 12.74
CA GLU A 79 5.53 6.63 13.71
C GLU A 79 5.95 5.98 15.04
N THR A 80 7.03 6.49 15.64
CA THR A 80 7.58 5.96 16.91
C THR A 80 7.34 6.93 18.05
N ALA A 81 7.05 6.43 19.25
CA ALA A 81 6.84 7.26 20.42
C ALA A 81 8.15 7.86 20.95
N ASP A 82 9.21 7.05 21.01
CA ASP A 82 10.52 7.40 21.58
C ASP A 82 11.67 6.89 20.70
N TYR A 83 12.92 7.10 21.15
CA TYR A 83 14.11 6.70 20.41
C TYR A 83 14.29 5.17 20.25
N GLY A 84 13.56 4.36 21.01
CA GLY A 84 13.56 2.91 20.93
C GLY A 84 12.85 2.41 19.67
N ARG A 85 13.43 1.41 18.99
CA ARG A 85 12.85 0.85 17.76
C ARG A 85 11.59 0.03 17.98
N ASP A 86 11.38 -0.48 19.19
CA ASP A 86 10.17 -1.18 19.63
C ASP A 86 9.02 -0.24 20.02
N SER A 87 9.19 1.08 19.87
CA SER A 87 8.25 2.10 20.35
C SER A 87 7.19 2.54 19.34
N ALA A 88 6.94 1.76 18.29
CA ALA A 88 5.91 2.09 17.30
C ALA A 88 4.59 2.47 17.99
N CYS A 89 4.06 3.63 17.61
CA CYS A 89 2.78 4.18 18.10
C CYS A 89 1.74 4.33 16.99
N SER A 90 2.16 4.24 15.73
CA SER A 90 1.28 4.05 14.58
C SER A 90 2.03 3.29 13.48
N ILE A 91 1.28 2.54 12.68
CA ILE A 91 1.74 1.97 11.41
C ILE A 91 0.66 2.22 10.35
N ALA A 92 1.07 2.67 9.17
CA ALA A 92 0.24 2.66 7.98
C ALA A 92 0.76 1.64 6.97
N LEU A 93 -0.16 1.01 6.24
CA LEU A 93 0.11 0.03 5.19
C LEU A 93 -0.73 0.35 3.96
N VAL A 94 -0.09 0.38 2.80
CA VAL A 94 -0.75 0.60 1.50
C VAL A 94 -0.37 -0.56 0.58
N LYS A 95 -1.35 -1.40 0.25
CA LYS A 95 -1.14 -2.56 -0.62
C LYS A 95 -1.37 -2.18 -2.07
N VAL A 96 -0.47 -2.61 -2.93
CA VAL A 96 -0.49 -2.33 -4.36
C VAL A 96 -0.43 -3.64 -5.14
N LEU A 97 -1.34 -3.79 -6.09
CA LEU A 97 -1.32 -4.88 -7.07
C LEU A 97 -1.09 -4.27 -8.46
N GLY A 98 0.05 -4.61 -9.06
CA GLY A 98 0.54 -3.93 -10.25
C GLY A 98 0.77 -2.44 -10.01
N ASP A 99 -0.05 -1.58 -10.62
CA ASP A 99 0.02 -0.12 -10.47
C ASP A 99 -1.19 0.46 -9.72
N GLN A 100 -2.05 -0.40 -9.15
CA GLN A 100 -3.25 0.02 -8.45
C GLN A 100 -3.12 -0.17 -6.94
N ILE A 101 -3.46 0.85 -6.18
CA ILE A 101 -3.60 0.75 -4.72
C ILE A 101 -4.92 0.04 -4.44
N ILE A 102 -4.84 -1.15 -3.84
CA ILE A 102 -5.99 -2.04 -3.62
C ILE A 102 -6.46 -2.08 -2.17
N ASP A 103 -5.64 -1.63 -1.23
CA ASP A 103 -5.99 -1.63 0.19
C ASP A 103 -5.16 -0.58 0.95
N ARG A 104 -5.77 -0.01 2.00
CA ARG A 104 -5.16 0.95 2.91
C ARG A 104 -5.56 0.59 4.34
N ALA A 105 -4.58 0.52 5.22
CA ALA A 105 -4.82 0.30 6.64
C ALA A 105 -3.92 1.23 7.46
N GLN A 106 -4.45 1.67 8.60
CA GLN A 106 -3.68 2.39 9.61
C GLN A 106 -4.09 1.86 10.98
N PHE A 107 -3.11 1.65 11.85
CA PHE A 107 -3.33 1.21 13.21
C PHE A 107 -2.60 2.14 14.16
N LEU A 108 -3.30 2.61 15.19
CA LEU A 108 -2.64 3.12 16.39
C LEU A 108 -2.17 1.94 17.23
N ILE A 109 -0.99 2.08 17.83
CA ILE A 109 -0.34 1.03 18.58
C ILE A 109 -0.05 1.58 19.97
N ARG A 110 -0.38 0.82 21.01
CA ARG A 110 0.09 1.12 22.36
C ARG A 110 1.55 0.66 22.51
N PRO A 111 2.54 1.58 22.60
CA PRO A 111 3.94 1.22 22.75
C PRO A 111 4.23 0.62 24.14
N PRO A 112 5.36 -0.08 24.31
CA PRO A 112 5.74 -0.72 25.59
C PRO A 112 6.01 0.29 26.72
N ARG A 113 6.26 1.56 26.39
CA ARG A 113 6.57 2.65 27.33
C ARG A 113 5.61 3.82 27.14
N ARG A 114 5.46 4.63 28.18
CA ARG A 114 4.56 5.81 28.17
C ARG A 114 5.21 7.08 27.64
N THR A 115 6.54 7.07 27.48
CA THR A 115 7.33 8.21 27.04
C THR A 115 7.04 8.54 25.58
N PHE A 116 6.89 9.82 25.26
CA PHE A 116 6.68 10.32 23.90
C PHE A 116 7.58 11.54 23.68
N GLU A 117 8.55 11.39 22.79
CA GLU A 117 9.51 12.43 22.40
C GLU A 117 9.11 13.12 21.09
N PHE A 118 8.34 12.43 20.24
CA PHE A 118 8.09 12.85 18.85
C PHE A 118 6.65 13.33 18.59
N THR A 119 5.86 13.57 19.63
CA THR A 119 4.50 14.12 19.50
C THR A 119 4.46 15.40 18.67
N TYR A 120 5.50 16.23 18.70
CA TYR A 120 5.57 17.46 17.91
C TYR A 120 5.69 17.21 16.39
N LEU A 121 6.13 16.03 15.96
CA LEU A 121 6.24 15.64 14.55
C LEU A 121 4.90 15.14 14.02
N HIS A 122 4.33 14.11 14.65
CA HIS A 122 3.19 13.36 14.13
C HIS A 122 1.88 13.58 14.91
N GLY A 123 1.89 14.35 15.99
CA GLY A 123 0.70 14.66 16.81
C GLY A 123 0.23 13.52 17.75
N ILE A 124 0.68 12.28 17.54
CA ILE A 124 0.39 11.15 18.43
C ILE A 124 1.06 11.32 19.81
N SER A 125 0.33 11.01 20.88
CA SER A 125 0.79 11.09 22.27
C SER A 125 0.19 9.95 23.09
N TRP A 126 0.66 9.73 24.32
CA TRP A 126 0.16 8.65 25.18
C TRP A 126 -1.37 8.65 25.33
N LYS A 127 -2.01 9.82 25.44
CA LYS A 127 -3.48 9.92 25.55
C LYS A 127 -4.23 9.35 24.35
N HIS A 128 -3.61 9.34 23.17
CA HIS A 128 -4.22 8.76 21.96
C HIS A 128 -4.12 7.24 21.95
N VAL A 129 -3.04 6.68 22.50
CA VAL A 129 -2.71 5.24 22.36
C VAL A 129 -2.87 4.43 23.66
N ALA A 130 -3.20 5.06 24.78
CA ALA A 130 -3.24 4.41 26.10
C ALA A 130 -4.19 3.20 26.15
N ASN A 131 -5.29 3.28 25.39
CA ASN A 131 -6.33 2.24 25.31
C ASN A 131 -6.29 1.48 23.98
N GLU A 132 -5.32 1.76 23.12
CA GLU A 132 -5.16 1.03 21.86
C GLU A 132 -4.51 -0.35 22.11
N PRO A 133 -4.66 -1.30 21.19
CA PRO A 133 -4.03 -2.60 21.34
C PRO A 133 -2.50 -2.51 21.26
N LYS A 134 -1.82 -3.43 21.93
CA LYS A 134 -0.37 -3.59 21.80
C LYS A 134 -0.02 -4.23 20.46
N PHE A 135 1.25 -4.15 20.09
CA PHE A 135 1.73 -4.68 18.81
C PHE A 135 1.37 -6.15 18.56
N HIS A 136 1.54 -7.05 19.55
CA HIS A 136 1.22 -8.48 19.39
C HIS A 136 -0.28 -8.73 19.14
N GLU A 137 -1.17 -7.89 19.67
CA GLU A 137 -2.62 -8.00 19.49
C GLU A 137 -3.03 -7.58 18.08
N LEU A 138 -2.32 -6.60 17.51
CA LEU A 138 -2.53 -6.13 16.13
C LEU A 138 -1.84 -7.01 15.09
N TRP A 139 -0.78 -7.74 15.50
CA TRP A 139 0.09 -8.45 14.58
C TRP A 139 -0.65 -9.38 13.61
N PRO A 140 -1.66 -10.19 14.01
CA PRO A 140 -2.39 -11.02 13.06
C PRO A 140 -3.04 -10.22 11.93
N GLN A 141 -3.58 -9.03 12.23
CA GLN A 141 -4.21 -8.16 11.23
C GLN A 141 -3.17 -7.47 10.34
N ILE A 142 -2.07 -6.99 10.94
CA ILE A 142 -0.95 -6.36 10.22
C ILE A 142 -0.28 -7.38 9.30
N HIS A 143 0.05 -8.57 9.82
CA HIS A 143 0.74 -9.63 9.09
C HIS A 143 -0.04 -10.06 7.85
N LYS A 144 -1.37 -10.20 7.97
CA LYS A 144 -2.26 -10.53 6.85
C LYS A 144 -2.16 -9.54 5.68
N LYS A 145 -1.86 -8.26 5.94
CA LYS A 145 -1.72 -7.27 4.86
C LYS A 145 -0.54 -7.58 3.92
N PHE A 146 0.50 -8.25 4.41
CA PHE A 146 1.67 -8.65 3.61
C PHE A 146 1.45 -9.90 2.77
N GLU A 147 0.34 -10.62 2.91
CA GLU A 147 0.08 -11.85 2.13
C GLU A 147 0.09 -11.57 0.62
N GLY A 148 0.83 -12.38 -0.13
CA GLY A 148 0.99 -12.22 -1.57
C GLY A 148 1.86 -11.03 -2.00
N ALA A 149 2.40 -10.24 -1.08
CA ALA A 149 3.38 -9.21 -1.41
C ALA A 149 4.75 -9.85 -1.69
N GLU A 150 5.47 -9.29 -2.67
CA GLU A 150 6.82 -9.73 -3.05
C GLU A 150 7.90 -8.94 -2.31
N PHE A 151 7.60 -7.72 -1.89
CA PHE A 151 8.48 -6.85 -1.12
C PHE A 151 7.69 -5.82 -0.29
N ILE A 152 8.40 -5.21 0.66
CA ILE A 152 7.92 -4.08 1.46
C ILE A 152 8.61 -2.80 0.99
N ALA A 153 7.86 -1.75 0.69
CA ALA A 153 8.40 -0.44 0.33
C ALA A 153 8.36 0.51 1.53
N ALA A 154 9.42 1.27 1.75
CA ALA A 154 9.45 2.31 2.77
C ALA A 154 10.37 3.47 2.37
N HIS A 155 10.08 4.67 2.85
CA HIS A 155 10.93 5.84 2.60
C HIS A 155 12.01 5.93 3.67
N ASN A 156 13.27 5.73 3.28
CA ASN A 156 14.37 5.46 4.21
C ASN A 156 14.22 4.10 4.93
N ALA A 157 13.94 3.05 4.15
CA ALA A 157 13.52 1.72 4.61
C ALA A 157 14.33 1.07 5.76
N SER A 158 15.60 1.42 5.97
CA SER A 158 16.35 0.91 7.12
C SER A 158 15.72 1.31 8.46
N PHE A 159 15.07 2.47 8.52
CA PHE A 159 14.34 2.93 9.70
C PHE A 159 13.14 2.01 9.96
N ASP A 160 12.18 1.93 9.04
CA ASP A 160 10.96 1.14 9.20
C ASP A 160 11.24 -0.35 9.39
N GLN A 161 12.23 -0.87 8.66
CA GLN A 161 12.68 -2.25 8.85
C GLN A 161 13.17 -2.47 10.29
N SER A 162 13.99 -1.56 10.83
CA SER A 162 14.47 -1.70 12.22
C SER A 162 13.34 -1.61 13.25
N VAL A 163 12.32 -0.78 12.99
CA VAL A 163 11.13 -0.67 13.85
C VAL A 163 10.31 -1.95 13.80
N LEU A 164 9.97 -2.43 12.60
CA LEU A 164 9.21 -3.66 12.41
C LEU A 164 9.89 -4.85 13.11
N MET A 165 11.19 -5.02 12.91
CA MET A 165 11.96 -6.12 13.51
C MET A 165 11.99 -6.03 15.03
N ALA A 166 12.21 -4.84 15.60
CA ALA A 166 12.23 -4.64 17.04
C ALA A 166 10.85 -4.83 17.69
N CYS A 167 9.78 -4.35 17.04
CA CYS A 167 8.41 -4.59 17.49
C CYS A 167 8.06 -6.08 17.46
N CYS A 168 8.40 -6.80 16.39
CA CYS A 168 8.21 -8.24 16.30
C CYS A 168 8.99 -9.00 17.38
N GLN A 169 10.25 -8.63 17.60
CA GLN A 169 11.08 -9.23 18.66
C GLN A 169 10.50 -8.99 20.06
N ASN A 170 10.08 -7.76 20.38
CA ASN A 170 9.48 -7.44 21.68
C ASN A 170 8.10 -8.09 21.87
N ALA A 171 7.39 -8.37 20.77
CA ALA A 171 6.09 -9.03 20.77
C ALA A 171 6.17 -10.56 20.72
N ASP A 172 7.36 -11.15 20.61
CA ASP A 172 7.59 -12.58 20.41
C ASP A 172 6.81 -13.15 19.20
N VAL A 173 6.85 -12.42 18.08
CA VAL A 173 6.21 -12.83 16.81
C VAL A 173 7.23 -12.84 15.67
N SER A 174 7.00 -13.69 14.67
CA SER A 174 7.87 -13.74 13.49
C SER A 174 7.58 -12.56 12.54
N PRO A 175 8.61 -11.81 12.11
CA PRO A 175 8.46 -10.77 11.08
C PRO A 175 8.26 -11.40 9.69
N PRO A 176 7.72 -10.64 8.71
CA PRO A 176 7.63 -11.09 7.32
C PRO A 176 9.03 -11.33 6.75
N THR A 177 9.18 -12.37 5.94
CA THR A 177 10.45 -12.72 5.26
C THR A 177 10.65 -11.93 3.96
N LEU A 178 9.95 -10.80 3.80
CA LEU A 178 9.93 -10.02 2.57
C LEU A 178 11.15 -9.08 2.49
N PRO A 179 11.77 -8.92 1.31
CA PRO A 179 12.81 -7.92 1.12
C PRO A 179 12.23 -6.50 1.21
N PHE A 180 13.07 -5.55 1.64
CA PHE A 180 12.72 -4.13 1.70
C PHE A 180 13.26 -3.37 0.49
N GLN A 181 12.41 -2.55 -0.11
CA GLN A 181 12.74 -1.61 -1.19
C GLN A 181 12.70 -0.18 -0.67
N CYS A 182 13.84 0.50 -0.72
CA CYS A 182 13.95 1.89 -0.23
C CYS A 182 13.61 2.90 -1.33
N THR A 183 12.55 3.70 -1.13
CA THR A 183 12.11 4.69 -2.12
C THR A 183 13.06 5.87 -2.28
N VAL A 184 13.90 6.18 -1.28
CA VAL A 184 15.02 7.14 -1.44
C VAL A 184 16.02 6.64 -2.49
N ARG A 185 16.41 5.36 -2.39
CA ARG A 185 17.37 4.74 -3.32
C ARG A 185 16.75 4.63 -4.71
N LEU A 186 15.48 4.23 -4.78
CA LEU A 186 14.70 4.19 -6.02
C LEU A 186 14.67 5.56 -6.69
N ALA A 187 14.27 6.60 -5.97
CA ALA A 187 14.14 7.94 -6.52
C ALA A 187 15.46 8.52 -7.03
N ARG A 188 16.57 8.29 -6.30
CA ARG A 188 17.92 8.65 -6.76
C ARG A 188 18.32 7.90 -8.02
N LYS A 189 17.99 6.61 -8.11
CA LYS A 189 18.35 5.78 -9.27
C LYS A 189 17.57 6.21 -10.51
N THR A 190 16.25 6.36 -10.38
CA THR A 190 15.32 6.64 -11.48
C THR A 190 15.42 8.09 -11.96
N TRP A 191 15.31 9.07 -11.06
CA TRP A 191 15.23 10.49 -11.43
C TRP A 191 16.49 11.31 -11.13
N LYS A 192 17.59 10.66 -10.70
CA LYS A 192 18.88 11.31 -10.40
C LYS A 192 18.80 12.48 -9.42
N LEU A 193 17.82 12.46 -8.51
CA LEU A 193 17.60 13.53 -7.53
C LEU A 193 18.76 13.60 -6.52
N ARG A 194 19.38 14.78 -6.40
CA ARG A 194 20.46 15.03 -5.41
C ARG A 194 19.94 14.90 -3.97
N ARG A 195 18.77 15.47 -3.69
CA ARG A 195 18.03 15.34 -2.43
C ARG A 195 16.79 14.51 -2.70
N ALA A 196 16.57 13.45 -1.92
CA ALA A 196 15.47 12.53 -2.11
C ALA A 196 14.77 12.23 -0.78
N ASN A 197 14.56 13.25 0.06
CA ASN A 197 13.63 13.13 1.18
C ASN A 197 12.19 13.19 0.66
N LEU A 198 11.24 12.70 1.45
CA LEU A 198 9.88 12.44 0.98
C LEU A 198 9.20 13.68 0.38
N PRO A 199 9.25 14.87 1.02
CA PRO A 199 8.66 16.08 0.42
C PRO A 199 9.28 16.47 -0.92
N THR A 200 10.60 16.30 -1.09
CA THR A 200 11.28 16.63 -2.37
C THR A 200 10.80 15.71 -3.48
N VAL A 201 10.73 14.40 -3.21
CA VAL A 201 10.29 13.43 -4.22
C VAL A 201 8.81 13.62 -4.55
N CYS A 202 7.97 13.87 -3.54
CA CYS A 202 6.55 14.13 -3.74
C CYS A 202 6.31 15.39 -4.58
N THR A 203 7.03 16.47 -4.28
CA THR A 203 6.96 17.72 -5.07
C THR A 203 7.36 17.47 -6.53
N PHE A 204 8.46 16.74 -6.75
CA PHE A 204 8.95 16.42 -8.09
C PHE A 204 7.92 15.59 -8.90
N LEU A 205 7.23 14.66 -8.26
CA LEU A 205 6.25 13.78 -8.91
C LEU A 205 4.81 14.33 -8.89
N GLY A 206 4.56 15.50 -8.30
CA GLY A 206 3.20 16.04 -8.14
C GLY A 206 2.31 15.22 -7.19
N ILE A 207 2.89 14.52 -6.22
CA ILE A 207 2.18 13.71 -5.23
C ILE A 207 1.78 14.61 -4.03
N PRO A 208 0.49 14.69 -3.66
CA PRO A 208 0.07 15.38 -2.44
C PRO A 208 0.66 14.72 -1.19
N LEU A 209 1.15 15.52 -0.24
CA LEU A 209 1.79 15.04 0.98
C LEU A 209 1.34 15.88 2.19
N LYS A 210 0.76 15.22 3.18
CA LYS A 210 0.66 15.73 4.55
C LYS A 210 1.77 15.05 5.37
N HIS A 211 2.92 15.69 5.46
CA HIS A 211 4.11 15.06 6.04
C HIS A 211 3.94 14.76 7.54
N HIS A 212 4.49 13.62 8.01
CA HIS A 212 4.33 13.08 9.38
C HIS A 212 2.90 12.62 9.70
N ASP A 213 2.14 12.30 8.67
CA ASP A 213 0.93 11.51 8.75
C ASP A 213 1.22 10.16 8.12
N ALA A 214 1.28 9.10 8.95
CA ALA A 214 1.71 7.77 8.51
C ALA A 214 0.96 7.30 7.25
N ALA A 215 -0.35 7.54 7.17
CA ALA A 215 -1.15 7.14 6.01
C ALA A 215 -0.76 7.94 4.76
N SER A 216 -0.58 9.25 4.89
CA SER A 216 -0.09 10.09 3.78
C SER A 216 1.31 9.68 3.32
N ASP A 217 2.21 9.38 4.25
CA ASP A 217 3.62 9.07 3.96
C ASP A 217 3.74 7.66 3.34
N ALA A 218 2.98 6.67 3.82
CA ALA A 218 2.89 5.34 3.21
C ALA A 218 2.26 5.38 1.79
N GLU A 219 1.20 6.17 1.59
CA GLU A 219 0.59 6.33 0.26
C GLU A 219 1.54 7.04 -0.72
N ALA A 220 2.27 8.05 -0.26
CA ALA A 220 3.31 8.69 -1.06
C ALA A 220 4.42 7.70 -1.43
N CYS A 221 4.86 6.86 -0.49
CA CYS A 221 5.82 5.79 -0.73
C CYS A 221 5.33 4.82 -1.81
N ALA A 222 4.07 4.37 -1.75
CA ALA A 222 3.45 3.52 -2.78
C ALA A 222 3.45 4.19 -4.16
N LYS A 223 3.01 5.45 -4.24
CA LYS A 223 2.97 6.23 -5.49
C LYS A 223 4.36 6.45 -6.09
N ILE A 224 5.39 6.60 -5.28
CA ILE A 224 6.78 6.68 -5.76
C ILE A 224 7.20 5.37 -6.45
N VAL A 225 6.85 4.22 -5.89
CA VAL A 225 7.17 2.91 -6.50
C VAL A 225 6.42 2.74 -7.83
N ILE A 226 5.13 3.08 -7.86
CA ILE A 226 4.30 3.02 -9.08
C ILE A 226 4.88 3.94 -10.16
N ALA A 227 5.19 5.20 -9.82
CA ALA A 227 5.78 6.15 -10.77
C ALA A 227 7.13 5.67 -11.30
N ALA A 228 7.95 5.01 -10.46
CA ALA A 228 9.22 4.46 -10.89
C ALA A 228 9.03 3.28 -11.88
N ARG A 229 8.06 2.39 -11.63
CA ARG A 229 7.74 1.26 -12.54
C ARG A 229 7.29 1.75 -13.93
N GLN A 230 6.54 2.85 -13.97
CA GLN A 230 6.05 3.45 -15.20
C GLN A 230 7.13 4.21 -15.98
N ASN A 231 8.28 4.50 -15.36
CA ASN A 231 9.37 5.22 -15.99
C ASN A 231 10.33 4.32 -16.80
N GLY A 232 10.15 2.99 -16.74
CA GLY A 232 11.04 1.98 -17.34
C GLY A 232 12.06 1.42 -16.36
#